data_AF-A0A822ILP5-F1
#
_entry.id   AF-A0A822ILP5-F1
#
_cell.length_a   1.000
_cell.length_b   1.000
_cell.length_c   1.000
_cell.angle_alpha   90.00
_cell.angle_beta   90.00
_cell.angle_gamma   90.00
#
_symmetry.space_group_name_H-M   'P 1'
#
loop_
_entity.id
_entity.type
_entity.pdbx_description
1 polymer ?
#
loop_
_entity_poly.entity_id
_entity_poly.type
_entity_poly.pdbx_seq_one_letter_code
_entity_poly.pdbx_strand_id
1 'polypeptide(L)'
;MKNISKKNLVFIALLAVFAIVVLAWFTPLQRTAGVHIVSDVGISQGAEENNSEIEGIKVHGTFWNEGDIIAKNLTATVIFTDAAHNKVVRKKVPVGGDLPANKGQIMEFYSEYLRERTLPKTVVNVTIRFDWMENGQLKTTETFLSGDELDFGNNNTGKFNYGNAIVESIEIMVLESFPVQIKANARGYLPDGCTRIDEITTEQKDNTFFVRINTVRPADTFCTEVIVPFQELISIDVDGLKKGIYIVDVNGINGTFELVTDNIIRE
;
A
#
# COMPACT_ATOMS: atom_id res chain seq x y z
N MET A 1 50.25 51.68 -27.07
CA MET A 1 48.80 51.40 -27.10
C MET A 1 48.43 50.94 -28.50
N LYS A 2 48.09 49.65 -28.67
CA LYS A 2 47.83 49.05 -29.99
C LYS A 2 46.41 49.42 -30.41
N ASN A 3 46.27 50.22 -31.47
CA ASN A 3 45.00 50.76 -31.93
C ASN A 3 44.17 49.63 -32.58
N ILE A 4 43.20 49.08 -31.85
CA ILE A 4 42.33 48.03 -32.36
C ILE A 4 41.34 48.69 -33.34
N SER A 5 41.43 48.33 -34.61
CA SER A 5 40.51 48.78 -35.66
C SER A 5 39.05 48.52 -35.26
N LYS A 6 38.14 49.46 -35.55
CA LYS A 6 36.69 49.33 -35.28
C LYS A 6 36.11 48.00 -35.79
N LYS A 7 36.62 47.46 -36.91
CA LYS A 7 36.20 46.14 -37.42
C LYS A 7 36.57 44.98 -36.48
N ASN A 8 37.75 45.04 -35.86
CA ASN A 8 38.19 44.02 -34.89
C ASN A 8 37.40 44.13 -33.59
N LEU A 9 37.02 45.34 -33.18
CA LEU A 9 36.18 45.55 -32.00
C LEU A 9 34.77 44.93 -32.19
N VAL A 10 34.16 45.12 -33.36
CA VAL A 10 32.86 44.53 -33.71
C VAL A 10 32.94 43.00 -33.78
N PHE A 11 34.02 42.46 -34.34
CA PHE A 11 34.22 41.01 -34.43
C PHE A 11 34.40 40.36 -33.05
N ILE A 12 35.15 41.00 -32.15
CA ILE A 12 35.31 40.55 -30.76
C ILE A 12 33.98 40.63 -30.00
N ALA A 13 33.20 41.69 -30.20
CA ALA A 13 31.87 41.82 -29.59
C ALA A 13 30.90 40.72 -30.08
N LEU A 14 30.90 40.42 -31.38
CA LEU A 14 30.07 39.34 -31.95
C LEU A 14 30.50 37.96 -31.46
N LEU A 15 31.80 37.68 -31.36
CA LEU A 15 32.31 36.44 -30.77
C LEU A 15 31.95 36.30 -29.29
N ALA A 16 32.01 37.39 -28.52
CA ALA A 16 31.62 37.38 -27.12
C ALA A 16 30.11 37.12 -26.94
N VAL A 17 29.26 37.75 -27.76
CA VAL A 17 27.81 37.51 -27.75
C VAL A 17 27.50 36.08 -28.19
N PHE A 18 28.16 35.56 -29.23
CA PHE A 18 27.98 34.19 -29.67
C PHE A 18 28.45 33.18 -28.61
N ALA A 19 29.56 33.43 -27.91
CA ALA A 19 30.03 32.59 -26.81
C ALA A 19 29.06 32.59 -25.63
N ILE A 20 28.44 33.73 -25.28
CA ILE A 20 27.43 33.81 -24.22
C ILE A 20 26.14 33.09 -24.61
N VAL A 21 25.70 33.21 -25.88
CA VAL A 21 24.54 32.48 -26.39
C VAL A 21 24.81 30.98 -26.42
N VAL A 22 25.97 30.54 -26.91
CA VAL A 22 26.36 29.12 -26.88
C VAL A 22 26.46 28.61 -25.44
N LEU A 23 27.04 29.37 -24.50
CA LEU A 23 27.10 29.00 -23.09
C LEU A 23 25.71 28.92 -22.44
N ALA A 24 24.77 29.82 -22.78
CA ALA A 24 23.39 29.78 -22.28
C ALA A 24 22.54 28.65 -22.91
N TRP A 25 22.87 28.22 -24.12
CA TRP A 25 22.23 27.06 -24.77
C TRP A 25 22.85 25.73 -24.32
N PHE A 26 24.09 25.76 -23.81
CA PHE A 26 24.81 24.61 -23.25
C PHE A 26 24.83 24.55 -21.72
N THR A 27 24.18 25.46 -20.98
CA THR A 27 23.91 25.17 -19.56
C THR A 27 22.94 24.00 -19.54
N PRO A 28 23.36 22.77 -19.16
CA PRO A 28 22.39 21.71 -18.92
C PRO A 28 21.41 22.26 -17.90
N LEU A 29 20.13 21.98 -18.08
CA LEU A 29 19.12 22.21 -17.06
C LEU A 29 19.61 21.48 -15.80
N GLN A 30 20.32 22.18 -14.91
CA GLN A 30 20.89 21.56 -13.72
C GLN A 30 19.71 21.25 -12.81
N ARG A 31 19.19 20.04 -12.92
CA ARG A 31 18.24 19.50 -11.96
C ARG A 31 18.94 19.57 -10.61
N THR A 32 18.47 20.45 -9.74
CA THR A 32 18.99 20.54 -8.39
C THR A 32 18.69 19.23 -7.69
N ALA A 33 19.74 18.51 -7.29
CA ALA A 33 19.62 17.29 -6.51
C ALA A 33 18.75 17.55 -5.28
N GLY A 34 17.77 16.68 -5.04
CA GLY A 34 16.78 16.85 -3.98
C GLY A 34 16.06 15.56 -3.66
N VAL A 35 15.29 15.57 -2.58
CA VAL A 35 14.42 14.46 -2.18
C VAL A 35 13.16 14.48 -3.06
N HIS A 36 12.73 13.30 -3.51
CA HIS A 36 11.48 13.14 -4.23
C HIS A 36 10.74 11.91 -3.70
N ILE A 37 9.85 12.14 -2.74
CA ILE A 37 9.02 11.08 -2.16
C ILE A 37 7.86 10.78 -3.10
N VAL A 38 7.75 9.52 -3.51
CA VAL A 38 6.64 9.01 -4.29
C VAL A 38 5.95 7.93 -3.46
N SER A 39 4.63 7.92 -3.49
CA SER A 39 3.82 6.93 -2.80
C SER A 39 2.73 6.36 -3.70
N ASP A 40 2.44 5.08 -3.50
CA ASP A 40 1.30 4.38 -4.09
C ASP A 40 0.42 3.85 -2.97
N VAL A 41 -0.89 4.12 -3.02
CA VAL A 41 -1.76 4.02 -1.86
C VAL A 41 -3.15 3.55 -2.27
N GLY A 42 -3.58 2.44 -1.67
CA GLY A 42 -4.93 1.93 -1.74
C GLY A 42 -5.74 2.27 -0.50
N ILE A 43 -7.05 2.46 -0.70
CA ILE A 43 -8.02 2.67 0.37
C ILE A 43 -9.16 1.69 0.19
N SER A 44 -9.61 1.10 1.29
CA SER A 44 -10.88 0.38 1.34
C SER A 44 -11.76 0.97 2.44
N GLN A 45 -13.07 0.99 2.19
CA GLN A 45 -14.05 1.47 3.17
C GLN A 45 -15.29 0.57 3.20
N GLY A 46 -15.53 0.00 4.37
CA GLY A 46 -16.71 -0.83 4.63
C GLY A 46 -16.54 -2.30 4.28
N ALA A 47 -15.31 -2.83 4.27
CA ALA A 47 -15.08 -4.27 4.34
C ALA A 47 -15.68 -4.79 5.66
N GLU A 48 -16.61 -5.74 5.56
CA GLU A 48 -17.54 -6.11 6.63
C GLU A 48 -16.83 -6.65 7.90
N GLU A 49 -16.97 -5.93 9.02
CA GLU A 49 -16.87 -6.51 10.36
C GLU A 49 -18.31 -6.73 10.87
N ASN A 50 -18.71 -8.01 10.88
CA ASN A 50 -19.91 -8.59 11.49
C ASN A 50 -20.79 -7.63 12.29
N ASN A 51 -21.96 -7.29 11.72
CA ASN A 51 -23.09 -6.68 12.42
C ASN A 51 -22.75 -5.57 13.44
N SER A 52 -21.74 -4.76 13.15
CA SER A 52 -21.37 -3.61 13.97
C SER A 52 -21.93 -2.34 13.34
N GLU A 53 -22.43 -1.42 14.17
CA GLU A 53 -22.76 -0.04 13.75
C GLU A 53 -21.51 0.74 13.27
N ILE A 54 -20.36 0.08 13.18
CA ILE A 54 -19.04 0.61 12.86
C ILE A 54 -18.62 0.14 11.45
N GLU A 55 -17.86 0.97 10.75
CA GLU A 55 -17.14 0.62 9.53
C GLU A 55 -15.66 1.00 9.66
N GLY A 56 -14.80 0.20 9.03
CA GLY A 56 -13.37 0.46 8.92
C GLY A 56 -12.99 1.12 7.59
N ILE A 57 -12.09 2.09 7.69
CA ILE A 57 -11.38 2.71 6.57
C ILE A 57 -9.93 2.27 6.69
N LYS A 58 -9.49 1.40 5.79
CA LYS A 58 -8.13 0.84 5.80
C LYS A 58 -7.33 1.46 4.67
N VAL A 59 -6.12 1.88 4.99
CA VAL A 59 -5.16 2.49 4.08
C VAL A 59 -3.92 1.62 4.08
N HIS A 60 -3.59 1.09 2.91
CA HIS A 60 -2.34 0.38 2.68
C HIS A 60 -1.59 1.10 1.57
N GLY A 61 -0.28 1.23 1.72
CA GLY A 61 0.51 1.85 0.68
C GLY A 61 1.99 1.61 0.82
N THR A 62 2.68 1.97 -0.24
CA THR A 62 4.13 1.99 -0.32
C THR A 62 4.63 3.40 -0.61
N PHE A 63 5.86 3.71 -0.20
CA PHE A 63 6.54 4.92 -0.59
C PHE A 63 8.05 4.70 -0.71
N TRP A 64 8.68 5.46 -1.58
CA TRP A 64 10.13 5.43 -1.82
C TRP A 64 10.65 6.82 -2.19
N ASN A 65 11.97 6.99 -2.10
CA ASN A 65 12.64 8.24 -2.48
C ASN A 65 13.29 8.06 -3.87
N GLU A 66 12.69 8.65 -4.90
CA GLU A 66 13.27 8.71 -6.26
C GLU A 66 14.26 9.86 -6.44
N GLY A 67 14.45 10.66 -5.39
CA GLY A 67 15.38 11.77 -5.36
C GLY A 67 16.84 11.34 -5.40
N ASP A 68 17.71 12.34 -5.44
CA ASP A 68 19.15 12.17 -5.55
C ASP A 68 19.85 12.22 -4.18
N ILE A 69 19.14 12.63 -3.12
CA ILE A 69 19.66 12.75 -1.75
C ILE A 69 18.75 12.07 -0.72
N ILE A 70 19.33 11.72 0.43
CA ILE A 70 18.65 11.05 1.55
C ILE A 70 17.58 11.96 2.16
N ALA A 71 16.37 11.44 2.37
CA ALA A 71 15.32 12.11 3.13
C ALA A 71 15.54 11.90 4.63
N LYS A 72 16.05 12.91 5.32
CA LYS A 72 16.35 12.83 6.75
C LYS A 72 15.13 13.11 7.61
N ASN A 73 14.99 12.38 8.72
CA ASN A 73 13.87 12.51 9.66
C ASN A 73 12.51 12.43 8.97
N LEU A 74 12.37 11.53 8.00
CA LEU A 74 11.14 11.36 7.25
C LEU A 74 10.03 10.86 8.20
N THR A 75 8.89 11.54 8.16
CA THR A 75 7.69 11.11 8.88
C THR A 75 6.52 11.03 7.90
N ALA A 76 5.73 9.96 8.02
CA ALA A 76 4.51 9.79 7.25
C ALA A 76 3.30 9.90 8.20
N THR A 77 2.29 10.66 7.78
CA THR A 77 1.04 10.84 8.53
C THR A 77 -0.14 10.56 7.61
N VAL A 78 -0.97 9.58 7.99
CA VAL A 78 -2.26 9.32 7.34
C VAL A 78 -3.31 10.20 7.99
N ILE A 79 -4.03 10.99 7.20
CA ILE A 79 -5.03 11.94 7.64
C ILE A 79 -6.38 11.52 7.06
N PHE A 80 -7.27 11.04 7.92
CA PHE A 80 -8.64 10.69 7.58
C PHE A 80 -9.54 11.90 7.81
N THR A 81 -10.27 12.32 6.78
CA THR A 81 -11.20 13.45 6.83
C THR A 81 -12.62 12.93 6.69
N ASP A 82 -13.30 12.85 7.82
CA ASP A 82 -14.64 12.31 7.97
C ASP A 82 -15.64 13.47 8.11
N ALA A 83 -16.15 13.93 6.97
CA ALA A 83 -17.08 15.05 6.93
C ALA A 83 -18.42 14.72 7.61
N ALA A 84 -18.84 13.44 7.59
CA ALA A 84 -20.11 13.02 8.15
C ALA A 84 -20.14 13.10 9.69
N HIS A 85 -19.02 12.79 10.34
CA HIS A 85 -18.87 12.93 11.80
C HIS A 85 -18.11 14.19 12.23
N ASN A 86 -17.85 15.12 11.30
CA ASN A 86 -17.08 16.35 11.53
C ASN A 86 -15.73 16.07 12.25
N LYS A 87 -15.00 15.06 11.78
CA LYS A 87 -13.80 14.54 12.45
C LYS A 87 -12.62 14.45 11.50
N VAL A 88 -11.44 14.84 11.99
CA VAL A 88 -10.15 14.67 11.30
C VAL A 88 -9.23 13.84 12.18
N VAL A 89 -8.88 12.63 11.73
CA VAL A 89 -7.99 11.72 12.46
C VAL A 89 -6.64 11.69 11.81
N ARG A 90 -5.58 11.94 12.57
CA ARG A 90 -4.19 11.95 12.10
C ARG A 90 -3.42 10.81 12.76
N LYS A 91 -2.98 9.83 11.97
CA LYS A 91 -2.19 8.70 12.44
C LYS A 91 -0.78 8.78 11.88
N LYS A 92 0.21 8.91 12.77
CA LYS A 92 1.61 8.79 12.39
C LYS A 92 1.93 7.34 12.07
N VAL A 93 2.54 7.10 10.93
CA VAL A 93 3.07 5.79 10.57
C VAL A 93 4.51 5.70 11.07
N PRO A 94 4.91 4.60 11.72
CA PRO A 94 6.31 4.36 12.04
C PRO A 94 7.12 4.22 10.75
N VAL A 95 7.86 5.26 10.39
CA VAL A 95 8.88 5.22 9.34
C VAL A 95 10.21 4.96 10.02
N GLY A 96 10.97 3.97 9.56
CA GLY A 96 12.21 3.48 10.19
C GLY A 96 13.41 4.43 10.16
N GLY A 97 13.21 5.75 10.19
CA GLY A 97 14.25 6.76 10.14
C GLY A 97 14.47 7.36 8.75
N ASP A 98 15.74 7.65 8.43
CA ASP A 98 16.14 8.28 7.17
C ASP A 98 15.89 7.35 5.96
N LEU A 99 15.33 7.89 4.88
CA LEU A 99 15.06 7.15 3.65
C LEU A 99 16.12 7.48 2.57
N PRO A 100 17.02 6.55 2.22
CA PRO A 100 18.08 6.83 1.26
C PRO A 100 17.54 7.09 -0.14
N ALA A 101 18.33 7.82 -0.93
CA ALA A 101 18.13 7.97 -2.37
C ALA A 101 18.48 6.67 -3.08
N ASN A 102 17.59 5.67 -3.00
CA ASN A 102 17.72 4.41 -3.69
C ASN A 102 16.35 4.02 -4.24
N LYS A 103 16.25 3.95 -5.57
CA LYS A 103 15.03 3.54 -6.27
C LYS A 103 14.52 2.15 -5.86
N GLY A 104 15.36 1.33 -5.21
CA GLY A 104 15.00 -0.02 -4.76
C GLY A 104 14.51 -0.14 -3.32
N GLN A 105 14.67 0.88 -2.45
CA GLN A 105 14.16 0.76 -1.07
C GLN A 105 12.73 1.27 -0.98
N ILE A 106 11.80 0.33 -0.92
CA ILE A 106 10.36 0.57 -0.79
C ILE A 106 9.97 0.38 0.67
N MET A 107 9.31 1.39 1.24
CA MET A 107 8.75 1.35 2.58
C MET A 107 7.25 1.10 2.48
N GLU A 108 6.72 0.27 3.38
CA GLU A 108 5.30 -0.03 3.48
C GLU A 108 4.67 0.71 4.67
N PHE A 109 3.39 1.04 4.55
CA PHE A 109 2.61 1.56 5.65
C PHE A 109 1.18 1.04 5.66
N TYR A 110 0.67 0.89 6.88
CA TYR A 110 -0.72 0.54 7.15
C TYR A 110 -1.32 1.52 8.15
N SER A 111 -2.56 1.93 7.90
CA SER A 111 -3.34 2.70 8.86
C SER A 111 -4.82 2.40 8.72
N GLU A 112 -5.52 2.45 9.84
CA GLU A 112 -6.94 2.14 9.90
C GLU A 112 -7.69 3.18 10.71
N TYR A 113 -8.90 3.54 10.30
CA TYR A 113 -9.81 4.40 11.03
C TYR A 113 -11.18 3.74 11.14
N LEU A 114 -11.68 3.57 12.36
CA LEU A 114 -13.00 3.04 12.64
C LEU A 114 -13.97 4.18 12.96
N ARG A 115 -15.17 4.15 12.38
CA ARG A 115 -16.23 5.13 12.61
C ARG A 115 -17.62 4.51 12.58
N GLU A 116 -18.63 5.22 13.07
CA GLU A 116 -20.03 4.81 12.93
C GLU A 116 -20.48 4.84 11.46
N ARG A 117 -21.37 3.93 11.07
CA ARG A 117 -21.92 3.86 9.70
C ARG A 117 -22.89 5.00 9.45
N THR A 118 -22.86 5.53 8.24
CA THR A 118 -23.74 6.61 7.81
C THR A 118 -24.82 6.10 6.86
N LEU A 119 -26.05 6.65 7.00
CA LEU A 119 -27.17 6.40 6.10
C LEU A 119 -27.71 7.74 5.59
N PRO A 120 -27.54 8.09 4.30
CA PRO A 120 -26.88 7.30 3.24
C PRO A 120 -25.36 7.13 3.48
N LYS A 121 -24.75 6.10 2.89
CA LYS A 121 -23.31 5.84 3.00
C LYS A 121 -22.53 7.07 2.52
N THR A 122 -21.62 7.55 3.37
CA THR A 122 -20.70 8.65 3.05
C THR A 122 -19.28 8.11 2.89
N VAL A 123 -18.44 8.81 2.15
CA VAL A 123 -17.03 8.42 1.95
C VAL A 123 -16.11 9.18 2.92
N VAL A 124 -14.97 8.58 3.26
CA VAL A 124 -13.89 9.24 4.01
C VAL A 124 -12.76 9.57 3.05
N ASN A 125 -12.36 10.84 3.00
CA ASN A 125 -11.19 11.25 2.22
C ASN A 125 -9.92 11.00 3.02
N VAL A 126 -8.85 10.59 2.32
CA VAL A 126 -7.57 10.31 2.95
C VAL A 126 -6.48 11.17 2.32
N THR A 127 -5.66 11.78 3.16
CA THR A 127 -4.42 12.45 2.74
C THR A 127 -3.24 11.76 3.39
N ILE A 128 -2.26 11.37 2.59
CA ILE A 128 -0.96 10.91 3.07
C ILE A 128 0.00 12.08 3.01
N ARG A 129 0.51 12.50 4.17
CA ARG A 129 1.48 13.58 4.28
C ARG A 129 2.84 13.03 4.66
N PHE A 130 3.83 13.36 3.85
CA PHE A 130 5.24 13.08 4.12
C PHE A 130 5.96 14.37 4.47
N ASP A 131 6.61 14.40 5.64
CA ASP A 131 7.41 15.52 6.11
C ASP A 131 8.87 15.07 6.29
N TRP A 132 9.84 15.81 5.75
CA TRP A 132 11.27 15.51 5.91
C TRP A 132 12.11 16.78 6.02
N MET A 133 13.36 16.62 6.47
CA MET A 133 14.32 17.73 6.53
C MET A 133 15.26 17.69 5.31
N GLU A 134 15.30 18.80 4.58
CA GLU A 134 16.20 19.02 3.44
C GLU A 134 16.90 20.37 3.62
N ASN A 135 18.24 20.36 3.64
CA ASN A 135 19.05 21.58 3.83
C ASN A 135 18.65 22.42 5.07
N GLY A 136 18.22 21.76 6.15
CA GLY A 136 17.79 22.43 7.38
C GLY A 136 16.38 23.02 7.34
N GLN A 137 15.63 22.81 6.26
CA GLN A 137 14.23 23.20 6.13
C GLN A 137 13.30 21.98 6.14
N LEU A 138 12.14 22.12 6.79
CA LEU A 138 11.07 21.15 6.69
C LEU A 138 10.44 21.24 5.30
N LYS A 139 10.35 20.11 4.62
CA LYS A 139 9.67 19.93 3.35
C LYS A 139 8.49 18.99 3.54
N THR A 140 7.45 19.19 2.76
CA THR A 140 6.22 18.41 2.83
C THR A 140 5.75 18.06 1.42
N THR A 141 5.28 16.83 1.25
CA THR A 141 4.46 16.43 0.09
C THR A 141 3.22 15.73 0.57
N GLU A 142 2.13 15.87 -0.18
CA GLU A 142 0.83 15.29 0.15
C GLU A 142 0.26 14.53 -1.04
N THR A 143 -0.27 13.34 -0.77
CA THR A 143 -1.05 12.55 -1.72
C THR A 143 -2.49 12.54 -1.21
N PHE A 144 -3.39 13.12 -1.99
CA PHE A 144 -4.82 13.12 -1.69
C PHE A 144 -5.50 11.99 -2.45
N LEU A 145 -6.37 11.27 -1.75
CA LEU A 145 -7.13 10.15 -2.29
C LEU A 145 -8.61 10.43 -1.98
N SER A 146 -9.39 10.57 -3.03
CA SER A 146 -10.82 10.79 -2.90
C SER A 146 -11.51 9.48 -2.54
N GLY A 147 -12.42 9.52 -1.56
CA GLY A 147 -13.18 8.33 -1.20
C GLY A 147 -14.19 7.89 -2.27
N ASP A 148 -14.40 8.69 -3.32
CA ASP A 148 -15.25 8.38 -4.47
C ASP A 148 -14.48 7.62 -5.58
N GLU A 149 -13.14 7.63 -5.57
CA GLU A 149 -12.27 6.79 -6.41
C GLU A 149 -12.04 5.41 -5.77
N LEU A 150 -13.11 4.81 -5.25
CA LEU A 150 -13.11 3.39 -4.87
C LEU A 150 -13.13 2.56 -6.17
N ASP A 151 -11.95 2.38 -6.75
CA ASP A 151 -11.76 1.45 -7.86
C ASP A 151 -11.90 0.02 -7.34
N PHE A 152 -13.15 -0.47 -7.29
CA PHE A 152 -13.43 -1.90 -7.28
C PHE A 152 -13.06 -2.47 -8.65
N GLY A 153 -11.77 -2.70 -8.85
CA GLY A 153 -11.25 -3.55 -9.92
C GLY A 153 -10.70 -2.84 -11.15
N ASN A 154 -9.57 -2.14 -11.01
CA ASN A 154 -8.48 -2.22 -11.99
C ASN A 154 -7.19 -1.60 -11.42
N ASN A 155 -6.46 -2.38 -10.61
CA ASN A 155 -5.07 -2.07 -10.24
C ASN A 155 -4.13 -2.27 -11.44
N ASN A 156 -4.31 -1.48 -12.50
CA ASN A 156 -3.42 -1.40 -13.64
C ASN A 156 -2.77 0.00 -13.69
N THR A 157 -2.26 0.50 -12.57
CA THR A 157 -0.99 1.20 -12.63
C THR A 157 0.01 0.11 -12.98
N GLY A 158 0.59 0.11 -14.19
CA GLY A 158 1.44 -0.97 -14.70
C GLY A 158 2.75 -1.24 -13.93
N LYS A 159 2.79 -0.91 -12.64
CA LYS A 159 3.89 -1.00 -11.69
C LYS A 159 3.78 -2.19 -10.73
N PHE A 160 2.59 -2.75 -10.50
CA PHE A 160 2.39 -3.94 -9.67
C PHE A 160 1.49 -4.96 -10.38
N ASN A 161 1.83 -6.23 -10.22
CA ASN A 161 1.08 -7.39 -10.66
C ASN A 161 0.43 -8.04 -9.44
N TYR A 162 -0.88 -8.20 -9.48
CA TYR A 162 -1.65 -8.89 -8.45
C TYR A 162 -1.93 -10.33 -8.88
N GLY A 163 -2.01 -11.22 -7.90
CA GLY A 163 -2.24 -12.64 -8.12
C GLY A 163 -2.75 -13.34 -6.87
N ASN A 164 -2.85 -14.66 -6.93
CA ASN A 164 -3.17 -15.49 -5.78
C ASN A 164 -1.92 -16.26 -5.34
N ALA A 165 -1.74 -16.42 -4.03
CA ALA A 165 -0.69 -17.26 -3.49
C ALA A 165 -0.92 -18.72 -3.88
N ILE A 166 0.17 -19.43 -4.19
CA ILE A 166 0.09 -20.87 -4.45
C ILE A 166 0.01 -21.57 -3.11
N VAL A 167 -1.16 -22.11 -2.79
CA VAL A 167 -1.40 -22.92 -1.59
C VAL A 167 -1.18 -24.38 -1.94
N GLU A 168 -0.34 -25.07 -1.17
CA GLU A 168 -0.03 -26.49 -1.38
C GLU A 168 -0.83 -27.38 -0.42
N SER A 169 -1.06 -26.90 0.80
CA SER A 169 -1.79 -27.65 1.81
C SER A 169 -2.51 -26.73 2.78
N ILE A 170 -3.62 -27.25 3.32
CA ILE A 170 -4.30 -26.62 4.44
C ILE A 170 -4.54 -27.66 5.55
N GLU A 171 -4.45 -27.20 6.78
CA GLU A 171 -4.77 -27.97 7.97
C GLU A 171 -5.85 -27.22 8.75
N ILE A 172 -7.00 -27.86 8.95
CA ILE A 172 -8.12 -27.28 9.69
C ILE A 172 -7.97 -27.66 11.17
N MET A 173 -7.92 -26.65 12.03
CA MET A 173 -7.81 -26.78 13.47
C MET A 173 -9.12 -26.35 14.12
N VAL A 174 -9.75 -27.29 14.82
CA VAL A 174 -10.92 -27.05 15.66
C VAL A 174 -10.44 -26.85 17.08
N LEU A 175 -10.67 -25.67 17.66
CA LEU A 175 -10.28 -25.37 19.03
C LEU A 175 -11.41 -25.75 19.98
N GLU A 176 -11.07 -26.42 21.07
CA GLU A 176 -11.99 -26.89 22.11
C GLU A 176 -12.44 -25.74 23.04
N SER A 177 -13.08 -24.71 22.47
CA SER A 177 -13.72 -23.60 23.19
C SER A 177 -15.22 -23.50 22.85
N PHE A 178 -15.98 -22.73 23.62
CA PHE A 178 -17.34 -22.31 23.24
C PHE A 178 -17.47 -20.78 23.37
N PRO A 179 -17.81 -20.05 22.29
CA PRO A 179 -17.98 -20.53 20.91
C PRO A 179 -16.75 -21.29 20.37
N VAL A 180 -17.02 -22.28 19.52
CA VAL A 180 -16.01 -23.06 18.80
C VAL A 180 -15.24 -22.12 17.90
N GLN A 181 -13.91 -22.19 17.94
CA GLN A 181 -13.06 -21.42 17.04
C GLN A 181 -12.44 -22.35 16.01
N ILE A 182 -12.47 -21.93 14.74
CA ILE A 182 -11.87 -22.67 13.62
C ILE A 182 -10.72 -21.85 13.06
N LYS A 183 -9.57 -22.51 12.85
CA LYS A 183 -8.44 -21.92 12.15
C LYS A 183 -8.02 -22.79 10.98
N ALA A 184 -7.75 -22.17 9.84
CA ALA A 184 -7.11 -22.81 8.70
C ALA A 184 -5.62 -22.42 8.66
N ASN A 185 -4.76 -23.41 8.85
CA ASN A 185 -3.31 -23.26 8.70
C ASN A 185 -2.94 -23.56 7.24
N ALA A 186 -2.81 -22.52 6.42
CA ALA A 186 -2.48 -22.65 5.00
C ALA A 186 -0.96 -22.56 4.80
N ARG A 187 -0.40 -23.49 4.02
CA ARG A 187 1.02 -23.51 3.66
C ARG A 187 1.18 -23.58 2.15
N GLY A 188 2.18 -22.90 1.65
CA GLY A 188 2.51 -22.89 0.23
C GLY A 188 3.76 -22.09 -0.06
N TYR A 189 3.85 -21.53 -1.26
CA TYR A 189 5.00 -20.74 -1.67
C TYR A 189 4.64 -19.58 -2.59
N LEU A 190 5.55 -18.61 -2.62
CA LEU A 190 5.56 -17.48 -3.54
C LEU A 190 6.56 -17.79 -4.67
N PRO A 191 6.27 -17.39 -5.92
CA PRO A 191 7.03 -17.81 -7.09
C PRO A 191 8.42 -17.17 -7.19
N ASP A 192 8.67 -16.05 -6.51
CA ASP A 192 9.94 -15.34 -6.52
C ASP A 192 10.16 -14.55 -5.22
N GLY A 193 11.35 -13.94 -5.08
CA GLY A 193 11.74 -13.18 -3.89
C GLY A 193 11.12 -11.79 -3.77
N CYS A 194 10.33 -11.33 -4.74
CA CYS A 194 9.65 -10.03 -4.66
C CYS A 194 8.16 -10.15 -4.39
N THR A 195 7.57 -11.28 -4.73
CA THR A 195 6.15 -11.54 -4.49
C THR A 195 5.93 -11.61 -2.99
N ARG A 196 4.89 -10.94 -2.50
CA ARG A 196 4.52 -10.92 -1.07
C ARG A 196 3.04 -11.23 -0.94
N ILE A 197 2.64 -11.77 0.21
CA ILE A 197 1.24 -11.84 0.60
C ILE A 197 0.74 -10.41 0.79
N ASP A 198 -0.41 -10.10 0.19
CA ASP A 198 -1.03 -8.78 0.23
C ASP A 198 -2.20 -8.78 1.22
N GLU A 199 -3.37 -9.25 0.78
CA GLU A 199 -4.58 -9.37 1.58
C GLU A 199 -5.05 -10.82 1.67
N ILE A 200 -5.58 -11.21 2.83
CA ILE A 200 -6.35 -12.44 2.97
C ILE A 200 -7.80 -12.07 3.20
N THR A 201 -8.67 -12.41 2.25
CA THR A 201 -10.11 -12.18 2.34
C THR A 201 -10.84 -13.49 2.56
N THR A 202 -11.93 -13.45 3.31
CA THR A 202 -12.80 -14.62 3.53
C THR A 202 -14.23 -14.24 3.18
N GLU A 203 -14.87 -15.04 2.34
CA GLU A 203 -16.26 -14.88 1.95
C GLU A 203 -17.00 -16.18 2.26
N GLN A 204 -18.07 -16.12 3.03
CA GLN A 204 -18.92 -17.28 3.26
C GLN A 204 -20.08 -17.31 2.25
N LYS A 205 -20.23 -18.45 1.56
CA LYS A 205 -21.40 -18.74 0.75
C LYS A 205 -21.93 -20.12 1.11
N ASP A 206 -23.16 -20.15 1.60
CA ASP A 206 -23.79 -21.36 2.14
C ASP A 206 -22.91 -21.97 3.26
N ASN A 207 -22.52 -23.25 3.09
CA ASN A 207 -21.63 -23.96 4.01
C ASN A 207 -20.14 -23.91 3.58
N THR A 208 -19.78 -23.04 2.65
CA THR A 208 -18.40 -22.93 2.13
C THR A 208 -17.80 -21.58 2.47
N PHE A 209 -16.62 -21.59 3.07
CA PHE A 209 -15.77 -20.42 3.28
C PHE A 209 -14.73 -20.36 2.16
N PHE A 210 -14.83 -19.34 1.32
CA PHE A 210 -13.86 -19.05 0.28
C PHE A 210 -12.83 -18.07 0.83
N VAL A 211 -11.63 -18.57 1.10
CA VAL A 211 -10.50 -17.78 1.56
C VAL A 211 -9.60 -17.50 0.36
N ARG A 212 -9.42 -16.21 0.03
CA ARG A 212 -8.46 -15.78 -0.99
C ARG A 212 -7.23 -15.20 -0.32
N ILE A 213 -6.08 -15.84 -0.53
CA ILE A 213 -4.77 -15.31 -0.15
C ILE A 213 -4.20 -14.61 -1.39
N ASN A 214 -4.31 -13.28 -1.42
CA ASN A 214 -3.84 -12.45 -2.52
C ASN A 214 -2.33 -12.19 -2.39
N THR A 215 -1.67 -12.00 -3.52
CA THR A 215 -0.26 -11.63 -3.61
C THR A 215 -0.07 -10.40 -4.45
N VAL A 216 0.95 -9.62 -4.10
CA VAL A 216 1.41 -8.47 -4.86
C VAL A 216 2.87 -8.66 -5.26
N ARG A 217 3.20 -8.26 -6.48
CA ARG A 217 4.56 -8.29 -7.03
C ARG A 217 4.84 -7.02 -7.83
N PRO A 218 5.97 -6.31 -7.63
CA PRO A 218 6.37 -5.24 -8.53
C PRO A 218 6.51 -5.73 -9.99
N ALA A 219 5.96 -4.99 -10.96
CA ALA A 219 5.98 -5.32 -12.38
C ALA A 219 7.37 -5.09 -13.00
N ASP A 220 8.06 -4.00 -12.61
CA ASP A 220 9.30 -3.52 -13.23
C ASP A 220 10.57 -3.83 -12.41
N THR A 221 10.57 -4.90 -11.61
CA THR A 221 11.73 -5.30 -10.78
C THR A 221 12.31 -6.64 -11.23
N PHE A 222 13.64 -6.70 -11.32
CA PHE A 222 14.36 -7.96 -11.43
C PHE A 222 14.31 -8.70 -10.09
N CYS A 223 13.55 -9.77 -10.04
CA CYS A 223 13.34 -10.58 -8.84
C CYS A 223 14.19 -11.84 -8.89
N THR A 224 14.66 -12.29 -7.73
CA THR A 224 15.35 -13.58 -7.63
C THR A 224 14.35 -14.70 -7.91
N GLU A 225 14.68 -15.60 -8.83
CA GLU A 225 13.88 -16.80 -9.16
C GLU A 225 14.03 -17.88 -8.06
N VAL A 226 13.66 -17.51 -6.84
CA VAL A 226 13.72 -18.38 -5.66
C VAL A 226 12.32 -18.48 -5.09
N ILE A 227 11.83 -19.70 -4.94
CA ILE A 227 10.57 -19.96 -4.26
C ILE A 227 10.67 -19.60 -2.78
N VAL A 228 9.73 -18.81 -2.28
CA VAL A 228 9.70 -18.38 -0.87
C VAL A 228 8.52 -19.07 -0.19
N PRO A 229 8.74 -19.98 0.78
CA PRO A 229 7.65 -20.62 1.48
C PRO A 229 6.90 -19.62 2.38
N PHE A 230 5.58 -19.80 2.50
CA PHE A 230 4.75 -19.05 3.44
C PHE A 230 3.87 -19.98 4.28
N GLN A 231 3.45 -19.48 5.44
CA GLN A 231 2.48 -20.13 6.31
C GLN A 231 1.58 -19.07 6.93
N GLU A 232 0.28 -19.18 6.71
CA GLU A 232 -0.73 -18.25 7.21
C GLU A 232 -1.74 -18.96 8.09
N LEU A 233 -2.00 -18.39 9.27
CA LEU A 233 -2.94 -18.91 10.24
C LEU A 233 -4.22 -18.07 10.21
N ILE A 234 -5.22 -18.58 9.49
CA ILE A 234 -6.43 -17.82 9.13
C ILE A 234 -7.57 -18.22 10.07
N SER A 235 -8.20 -17.24 10.72
CA SER A 235 -9.40 -17.47 11.52
C SER A 235 -10.63 -17.58 10.61
N ILE A 236 -11.41 -18.65 10.77
CA ILE A 236 -12.68 -18.83 10.08
C ILE A 236 -13.78 -18.44 11.04
N ASP A 237 -14.55 -17.41 10.68
CA ASP A 237 -15.65 -16.94 11.49
C ASP A 237 -16.82 -17.93 11.41
N VAL A 238 -17.09 -18.57 12.54
CA VAL A 238 -18.13 -19.59 12.68
C VAL A 238 -19.15 -19.22 13.75
N ASP A 239 -19.09 -18.00 14.27
CA ASP A 239 -19.98 -17.54 15.32
C ASP A 239 -21.41 -17.44 14.78
N GLY A 240 -22.36 -17.96 15.54
CA GLY A 240 -23.77 -17.95 15.16
C GLY A 240 -24.17 -19.03 14.14
N LEU A 241 -23.25 -19.89 13.69
CA LEU A 241 -23.54 -20.92 12.72
C LEU A 241 -24.23 -22.15 13.35
N LYS A 242 -25.07 -22.81 12.56
CA LYS A 242 -25.77 -24.03 12.98
C LYS A 242 -24.84 -25.23 12.92
N LYS A 243 -25.20 -26.31 13.62
CA LYS A 243 -24.53 -27.60 13.46
C LYS A 243 -24.55 -28.05 12.00
N GLY A 244 -23.44 -28.62 11.53
CA GLY A 244 -23.29 -29.07 10.15
C GLY A 244 -21.85 -29.23 9.71
N ILE A 245 -21.68 -29.73 8.49
CA ILE A 245 -20.38 -29.86 7.83
C ILE A 245 -20.15 -28.61 6.98
N TYR A 246 -18.98 -28.02 7.17
CA TYR A 246 -18.53 -26.82 6.47
C TYR A 246 -17.25 -27.12 5.68
N ILE A 247 -17.10 -26.44 4.56
CA ILE A 247 -15.94 -26.52 3.67
C ILE A 247 -15.16 -25.21 3.81
N VAL A 248 -13.83 -25.30 3.88
CA VAL A 248 -12.92 -24.17 3.74
C VAL A 248 -12.12 -24.41 2.46
N ASP A 249 -12.30 -23.51 1.49
CA ASP A 249 -11.54 -23.46 0.23
C ASP A 249 -10.53 -22.31 0.35
N VAL A 250 -9.24 -22.62 0.38
CA VAL A 250 -8.16 -21.63 0.39
C VAL A 250 -7.43 -21.67 -0.95
N ASN A 251 -7.67 -20.67 -1.80
CA ASN A 251 -7.13 -20.60 -3.17
C ASN A 251 -7.27 -21.92 -3.97
N GLY A 252 -8.38 -22.65 -3.81
CA GLY A 252 -8.68 -23.90 -4.50
C GLY A 252 -8.27 -25.18 -3.76
N ILE A 253 -7.61 -25.08 -2.60
CA ILE A 253 -7.32 -26.22 -1.73
C ILE A 253 -8.41 -26.33 -0.67
N ASN A 254 -9.04 -27.51 -0.58
CA ASN A 254 -10.20 -27.72 0.27
C ASN A 254 -9.85 -28.48 1.56
N GLY A 255 -10.56 -28.12 2.62
CA GLY A 255 -10.60 -28.83 3.90
C GLY A 255 -12.00 -28.71 4.49
N THR A 256 -12.29 -29.50 5.52
CA THR A 256 -13.63 -29.57 6.10
C THR A 256 -13.56 -29.61 7.60
N PHE A 257 -14.58 -29.06 8.26
CA PHE A 257 -14.83 -29.26 9.69
C PHE A 257 -16.31 -29.50 9.94
N GLU A 258 -16.62 -30.06 11.10
CA GLU A 258 -17.98 -30.29 11.55
C GLU A 258 -18.24 -29.49 12.83
N LEU A 259 -19.30 -28.70 12.82
CA LEU A 259 -19.91 -28.18 14.04
C LEU A 259 -20.89 -29.22 14.56
N VAL A 260 -20.54 -29.90 15.65
CA VAL A 260 -21.37 -30.95 16.26
C VAL A 260 -22.62 -30.41 16.97
N THR A 261 -22.59 -29.12 17.33
CA THR A 261 -23.70 -28.37 17.91
C THR A 261 -23.77 -26.97 17.29
N ASP A 262 -24.91 -26.30 17.42
CA ASP A 262 -25.04 -24.91 17.00
C ASP A 262 -24.02 -24.05 17.77
N ASN A 263 -23.22 -23.27 17.05
CA ASN A 263 -22.20 -22.37 17.59
C ASN A 263 -22.78 -21.00 17.95
N ILE A 264 -23.92 -21.01 18.64
CA ILE A 264 -24.70 -19.82 19.00
C ILE A 264 -24.61 -19.64 20.51
N ILE A 265 -24.18 -18.46 20.97
CA ILE A 265 -24.23 -18.10 22.40
C ILE A 265 -25.71 -18.02 22.80
N ARG A 266 -26.12 -18.88 23.74
CA ARG A 266 -27.45 -18.80 24.36
C ARG A 266 -27.34 -17.90 25.59
N GLU A 267 -28.13 -16.83 25.63
CA GLU A 267 -28.35 -16.01 26.83
C GLU A 267 -29.04 -16.80 27.94
#